data_AF-A0A136MC56-F1
#
_entry.id   AF-A0A136MC56-F1
#
_cell.length_a   1.000
_cell.length_b   1.000
_cell.length_c   1.000
_cell.angle_alpha   90.00
_cell.angle_beta   90.00
_cell.angle_gamma   90.00
#
_symmetry.space_group_name_H-M   'P 1'
#
loop_
_entity.id
_entity.type
_entity.pdbx_description
1 polymer ?
#
loop_
_entity_poly.entity_id
_entity_poly.type
_entity_poly.pdbx_seq_one_letter_code
_entity_poly.pdbx_strand_id
1 'polypeptide(L)'
;MKLLLPILLFLMAGSACAQVDLTVMASESKVMWTGTKVVGSHQGIVSIKEGKVKLKNQKLAGGYFVIDMTSITCTDIPDSDPIPKKKLEAHLKDEDFFDVKKYPTARLILLTCALIRITRPANLCWAT
;
A
#
# COMPACT_ATOMS: atom_id res chain seq x y z
N MET A 1 11.96 -59.98 5.24
CA MET A 1 12.00 -58.60 5.79
C MET A 1 12.35 -57.56 4.70
N LYS A 2 11.57 -57.44 3.61
CA LYS A 2 11.84 -56.50 2.50
C LYS A 2 10.60 -55.66 2.12
N LEU A 3 9.72 -55.39 3.08
CA LEU A 3 8.46 -54.65 2.85
C LEU A 3 8.37 -53.33 3.65
N LEU A 4 9.43 -52.92 4.35
CA LEU A 4 9.43 -51.70 5.18
C LEU A 4 10.02 -50.47 4.47
N LEU A 5 10.64 -50.63 3.30
CA LEU A 5 11.28 -49.52 2.57
C LEU A 5 10.33 -48.50 1.89
N PRO A 6 9.12 -48.83 1.38
CA PRO A 6 8.30 -47.84 0.68
C PRO A 6 7.52 -46.91 1.63
N ILE A 7 7.33 -47.29 2.90
CA ILE A 7 6.55 -46.51 3.89
C ILE A 7 7.35 -45.29 4.38
N LEU A 8 8.67 -45.38 4.44
CA LEU A 8 9.54 -44.28 4.89
C LEU A 8 9.68 -43.16 3.84
N LEU A 9 9.42 -43.44 2.56
CA LEU A 9 9.54 -42.46 1.47
C LEU A 9 8.31 -41.54 1.35
N PHE A 10 7.19 -41.89 1.99
CA PHE A 10 5.94 -41.12 1.91
C PHE A 10 5.80 -40.02 3.00
N LEU A 11 6.69 -40.00 4.00
CA LEU A 11 6.64 -39.05 5.12
C LEU A 11 7.26 -37.67 4.83
N MET A 12 7.82 -37.46 3.64
CA MET A 12 8.37 -36.16 3.20
C MET A 12 7.45 -35.44 2.21
N ALA A 13 6.13 -35.53 2.41
CA ALA A 13 5.20 -34.56 1.82
C ALA A 13 5.38 -33.23 2.56
N GLY A 14 6.43 -32.48 2.21
CA GLY A 14 6.70 -31.16 2.75
C GLY A 14 5.46 -30.29 2.60
N SER A 15 5.04 -29.63 3.68
CA SER A 15 3.93 -28.68 3.69
C SER A 15 4.17 -27.62 2.62
N ALA A 16 3.53 -27.78 1.45
CA ALA A 16 3.50 -26.77 0.41
C ALA A 16 2.81 -25.55 1.01
N CYS A 17 3.56 -24.48 1.22
CA CYS A 17 2.98 -23.24 1.67
C CYS A 17 2.21 -22.64 0.49
N ALA A 18 0.88 -22.55 0.60
CA ALA A 18 0.07 -21.91 -0.42
C ALA A 18 0.39 -20.40 -0.43
N GLN A 19 1.12 -19.97 -1.45
CA GLN A 19 1.34 -18.56 -1.75
C GLN A 19 0.43 -18.14 -2.90
N VAL A 20 -0.26 -17.02 -2.73
CA VAL A 20 -1.14 -16.43 -3.73
C VAL A 20 -0.72 -14.98 -3.94
N ASP A 21 -0.49 -14.61 -5.19
CA ASP A 21 -0.23 -13.23 -5.60
C ASP A 21 -1.55 -12.60 -6.08
N LEU A 22 -1.95 -11.50 -5.46
CA LEU A 22 -3.13 -10.71 -5.81
C LEU A 22 -2.70 -9.42 -6.52
N THR A 23 -3.32 -9.12 -7.65
CA THR A 23 -3.08 -7.87 -8.39
C THR A 23 -3.97 -6.77 -7.82
N VAL A 24 -3.41 -5.58 -7.63
CA VAL A 24 -4.14 -4.40 -7.17
C VAL A 24 -5.00 -3.83 -8.31
N MET A 25 -6.27 -3.56 -8.03
CA MET A 25 -7.16 -2.85 -8.96
C MET A 25 -6.86 -1.35 -8.92
N ALA A 26 -5.95 -0.91 -9.78
CA ALA A 26 -5.46 0.47 -9.84
C ALA A 26 -6.58 1.51 -10.03
N SER A 27 -7.63 1.17 -10.79
CA SER A 27 -8.79 2.04 -11.02
C SER A 27 -9.64 2.31 -9.77
N GLU A 28 -9.60 1.40 -8.80
CA GLU A 28 -10.38 1.49 -7.56
C GLU A 28 -9.53 1.91 -6.36
N SER A 29 -8.22 2.06 -6.56
CA SER A 29 -7.25 2.30 -5.49
C SER A 29 -6.52 3.62 -5.70
N LYS A 30 -6.31 4.37 -4.62
CA LYS A 30 -5.59 5.65 -4.64
C LYS A 30 -4.85 5.86 -3.34
N VAL A 31 -3.76 6.63 -3.42
CA VAL A 31 -3.07 7.15 -2.25
C VAL A 31 -3.70 8.48 -1.88
N MET A 32 -4.16 8.62 -0.65
CA MET A 32 -4.59 9.90 -0.09
C MET A 32 -3.44 10.53 0.69
N TRP A 33 -3.24 11.83 0.54
CA TRP A 33 -2.20 12.57 1.26
C TRP A 33 -2.79 13.77 2.00
N THR A 34 -2.13 14.13 3.10
CA THR A 34 -2.38 15.36 3.86
C THR A 34 -1.05 16.06 4.10
N GLY A 35 -0.94 17.32 3.68
CA GLY A 35 0.22 18.17 3.92
C GLY A 35 -0.14 19.30 4.87
N THR A 36 0.61 19.49 5.96
CA THR A 36 0.31 20.49 7.00
C THR A 36 1.37 21.59 7.04
N LYS A 37 0.92 22.84 7.17
CA LYS A 37 1.72 24.03 7.45
C LYS A 37 1.27 24.65 8.78
N VAL A 38 2.03 25.61 9.30
CA VAL A 38 1.73 26.29 10.58
C VAL A 38 0.31 26.87 10.63
N VAL A 39 -0.21 27.36 9.49
CA VAL A 39 -1.51 28.04 9.38
C VAL A 39 -2.60 27.22 8.68
N GLY A 40 -2.43 25.90 8.49
CA GLY A 40 -3.46 25.07 7.87
C GLY A 40 -2.94 23.78 7.26
N SER A 41 -3.78 23.09 6.51
CA SER A 41 -3.41 21.86 5.79
C SER A 41 -4.05 21.81 4.42
N HIS A 42 -3.50 20.94 3.57
CA HIS A 42 -4.04 20.57 2.28
C HIS A 42 -4.19 19.06 2.17
N GLN A 43 -5.11 18.62 1.33
CA GLN A 43 -5.37 17.20 1.08
C GLN A 43 -5.44 16.93 -0.40
N GLY A 44 -5.07 15.72 -0.78
CA GLY A 44 -5.21 15.32 -2.16
C GLY A 44 -5.02 13.85 -2.39
N ILE A 45 -4.88 13.50 -3.66
CA ILE A 45 -4.74 12.13 -4.11
C ILE A 45 -3.58 11.96 -5.08
N VAL A 46 -3.07 10.73 -5.16
CA VAL A 46 -2.15 10.25 -6.20
C VAL A 46 -2.63 8.86 -6.65
N SER A 47 -2.68 8.64 -7.95
CA SER A 47 -3.10 7.37 -8.54
C SER A 47 -2.05 6.29 -8.35
N ILE A 48 -2.52 5.05 -8.13
CA ILE A 48 -1.68 3.87 -8.17
C ILE A 48 -1.58 3.43 -9.63
N LYS A 49 -0.35 3.26 -10.13
CA LYS A 49 -0.08 2.76 -11.49
C LYS A 49 -0.27 1.26 -11.56
N GLU A 50 0.33 0.54 -10.62
CA GLU A 50 0.23 -0.91 -10.49
C GLU A 50 0.60 -1.35 -9.07
N GLY A 51 0.23 -2.58 -8.72
CA GLY A 51 0.65 -3.15 -7.46
C GLY A 51 0.35 -4.64 -7.38
N LYS A 52 1.05 -5.31 -6.47
CA LYS A 52 0.88 -6.72 -6.20
C LYS A 52 0.99 -6.97 -4.72
N VAL A 53 0.06 -7.73 -4.17
CA VAL A 53 0.04 -8.14 -2.77
C VAL A 53 0.24 -9.65 -2.70
N LYS A 54 1.14 -10.12 -1.85
CA LYS A 54 1.44 -11.54 -1.67
C LYS A 54 0.81 -12.02 -0.38
N LEU A 55 0.01 -13.07 -0.49
CA LEU A 55 -0.55 -13.79 0.64
C LEU A 55 0.16 -15.14 0.78
N LYS A 56 0.56 -15.48 2.00
CA LYS A 56 1.12 -16.78 2.38
C LYS A 56 0.28 -17.34 3.51
N ASN A 57 -0.35 -18.50 3.31
CA ASN A 57 -1.30 -19.07 4.28
C ASN A 57 -2.39 -18.06 4.71
N GLN A 58 -2.99 -17.36 3.74
CA GLN A 58 -4.01 -16.32 3.94
C GLN A 58 -3.55 -15.09 4.74
N LYS A 59 -2.24 -14.95 5.00
CA LYS A 59 -1.67 -13.80 5.69
C LYS A 59 -0.85 -12.95 4.72
N LEU A 60 -0.92 -11.64 4.89
CA LEU A 60 -0.07 -10.72 4.16
C LEU A 60 1.41 -11.06 4.41
N ALA A 61 2.14 -11.32 3.33
CA ALA A 61 3.53 -11.76 3.35
C ALA A 61 4.47 -10.79 2.64
N GLY A 62 3.93 -9.88 1.83
CA GLY A 62 4.70 -8.86 1.12
C GLY A 62 3.92 -8.28 -0.05
N GLY A 63 4.61 -7.53 -0.89
CA GLY A 63 4.00 -6.86 -2.03
C GLY A 63 4.68 -5.56 -2.39
N TYR A 64 4.16 -4.90 -3.41
CA TYR A 64 4.59 -3.57 -3.80
C TYR A 64 3.46 -2.77 -4.42
N PHE A 65 3.61 -1.45 -4.39
CA PHE A 65 2.78 -0.50 -5.10
C PHE A 65 3.69 0.45 -5.88
N VAL A 66 3.36 0.71 -7.13
CA VAL A 66 3.96 1.76 -7.95
C VAL A 66 2.93 2.87 -8.07
N ILE A 67 3.33 4.07 -7.67
CA ILE A 67 2.49 5.27 -7.61
C ILE A 67 2.88 6.16 -8.79
N ASP A 68 1.90 6.67 -9.51
CA ASP A 68 2.12 7.61 -10.61
C ASP A 68 2.17 9.04 -10.07
N MET A 69 3.37 9.57 -9.88
CA MET A 69 3.55 10.90 -9.30
C MET A 69 3.10 12.02 -10.24
N THR A 70 2.95 11.76 -11.54
CA THR A 70 2.41 12.76 -12.48
C THR A 70 0.94 13.10 -12.20
N SER A 71 0.23 12.18 -11.54
CA SER A 71 -1.20 12.28 -11.19
C SER A 71 -1.49 13.02 -9.88
N ILE A 72 -0.46 13.49 -9.15
CA ILE A 72 -0.68 14.19 -7.87
C ILE A 72 -1.55 15.44 -8.08
N THR A 73 -2.61 15.54 -7.27
CA THR A 73 -3.59 16.64 -7.31
C THR A 73 -4.16 16.93 -5.93
N CYS A 74 -4.62 18.16 -5.71
CA CYS A 74 -5.31 18.60 -4.49
C CYS A 74 -6.83 18.42 -4.62
N THR A 75 -7.47 17.94 -3.57
CA THR A 75 -8.92 17.66 -3.55
C THR A 75 -9.70 18.61 -2.64
N ASP A 76 -9.03 19.34 -1.77
CA ASP A 76 -9.63 20.27 -0.80
C ASP A 76 -9.78 21.70 -1.36
N ILE A 77 -9.08 22.03 -2.44
CA ILE A 77 -9.22 23.30 -3.14
C ILE A 77 -10.25 23.11 -4.26
N PRO A 78 -11.37 23.87 -4.26
CA PRO A 78 -12.40 23.72 -5.26
C PRO A 78 -11.90 24.17 -6.64
N ASP A 79 -12.39 23.52 -7.70
CA ASP A 79 -11.99 23.85 -9.07
C ASP A 79 -12.45 25.26 -9.50
N SER A 80 -13.39 25.86 -8.77
CA SER A 80 -13.76 27.27 -8.92
C SER A 80 -12.63 28.24 -8.58
N ASP A 81 -11.60 27.78 -7.86
CA ASP A 81 -10.42 28.57 -7.47
C ASP A 81 -9.12 27.94 -8.02
N PRO A 82 -8.89 27.99 -9.34
CA PRO A 82 -7.87 27.17 -10.00
C PRO A 82 -6.44 27.68 -9.78
N ILE A 83 -6.26 28.96 -9.43
CA ILE A 83 -4.94 29.57 -9.23
C ILE A 83 -4.21 28.93 -8.05
N PRO A 84 -4.77 28.89 -6.81
CA PRO A 84 -4.07 28.28 -5.68
C PRO A 84 -3.83 26.78 -5.88
N LYS A 85 -4.80 26.05 -6.45
CA LYS A 85 -4.65 24.62 -6.77
C LYS A 85 -3.48 24.37 -7.72
N LYS A 86 -3.45 25.06 -8.87
CA LYS A 86 -2.37 24.91 -9.84
C LYS A 86 -1.01 25.29 -9.29
N LYS A 87 -0.93 26.35 -8.47
CA LYS A 87 0.33 26.77 -7.83
C LYS A 87 0.86 25.67 -6.90
N LEU A 88 0.00 25.10 -6.05
CA LEU A 88 0.40 24.05 -5.13
C LEU A 88 0.81 22.77 -5.89
N GLU A 89 -0.01 22.32 -6.84
CA GLU A 89 0.30 21.13 -7.65
C GLU A 89 1.58 21.30 -8.48
N ALA A 90 1.82 22.50 -9.03
CA ALA A 90 3.06 22.79 -9.75
C ALA A 90 4.27 22.72 -8.82
N HIS A 91 4.21 23.35 -7.65
CA HIS A 91 5.30 23.31 -6.67
C HIS A 91 5.58 21.88 -6.19
N LEU A 92 4.56 21.07 -5.91
CA LEU A 92 4.77 19.66 -5.54
C LEU A 92 5.48 18.86 -6.64
N LYS A 93 5.27 19.21 -7.92
CA LYS A 93 5.86 18.52 -9.07
C LYS A 93 7.26 19.02 -9.44
N ASP A 94 7.66 20.16 -8.90
CA ASP A 94 8.89 20.84 -9.31
C ASP A 94 10.15 20.23 -8.66
N GLU A 95 11.32 20.65 -9.14
CA GLU A 95 12.63 20.12 -8.73
C GLU A 95 12.99 20.38 -7.26
N ASP A 96 12.34 21.36 -6.63
CA ASP A 96 12.53 21.70 -5.21
C ASP A 96 11.73 20.79 -4.26
N PHE A 97 10.88 19.90 -4.80
CA PHE A 97 10.09 18.96 -4.01
C PHE A 97 10.21 17.52 -4.51
N PHE A 98 9.25 17.02 -5.31
CA PHE A 98 9.29 15.62 -5.79
C PHE A 98 10.05 15.44 -7.10
N ASP A 99 10.40 16.52 -7.82
CA ASP A 99 11.07 16.48 -9.13
C ASP A 99 10.41 15.44 -10.05
N VAL A 100 9.10 15.59 -10.27
CA VAL A 100 8.27 14.56 -10.94
C VAL A 100 8.71 14.34 -12.38
N LYS A 101 9.33 15.34 -13.01
CA LYS A 101 9.92 15.21 -14.34
C LYS A 101 11.06 14.17 -14.37
N LYS A 102 11.88 14.13 -13.33
CA LYS A 102 12.98 13.16 -13.19
C LYS A 102 12.54 11.86 -12.53
N TYR A 103 11.60 11.93 -11.58
CA TYR A 103 11.08 10.80 -10.82
C TYR A 103 9.56 10.68 -10.98
N PRO A 104 9.06 10.25 -12.16
CA PRO A 104 7.62 10.20 -12.43
C PRO A 104 6.87 9.13 -11.64
N THR A 105 7.58 8.23 -10.96
CA THR A 105 6.99 7.13 -10.19
C THR A 105 7.63 7.00 -8.82
N ALA A 106 6.81 6.75 -7.80
CA ALA A 106 7.26 6.34 -6.47
C ALA A 106 6.93 4.86 -6.24
N ARG A 107 7.71 4.15 -5.41
CA ARG A 107 7.50 2.73 -5.13
C ARG A 107 7.47 2.46 -3.62
N LEU A 108 6.39 1.84 -3.16
CA LEU A 108 6.27 1.29 -1.82
C LEU A 108 6.50 -0.22 -1.88
N ILE A 109 7.40 -0.74 -1.05
CA ILE A 109 7.69 -2.18 -0.96
C ILE A 109 7.33 -2.64 0.47
N LEU A 110 6.51 -3.70 0.55
CA LEU A 110 6.20 -4.35 1.82
C LEU A 110 7.30 -5.35 2.15
N LEU A 111 8.25 -4.95 3.00
CA LEU A 111 9.40 -5.77 3.37
C LEU A 111 9.05 -6.81 4.44
N THR A 112 8.36 -6.38 5.48
CA THR A 112 7.96 -7.22 6.61
C THR A 112 6.50 -6.99 6.93
N CYS A 113 5.77 -8.09 7.11
CA CYS A 113 4.34 -8.06 7.42
C CYS A 113 4.11 -8.86 8.69
N ALA A 114 3.61 -8.20 9.72
CA ALA A 114 3.27 -8.80 10.99
C ALA A 114 1.76 -8.72 11.23
N LEU A 115 1.18 -9.79 11.76
CA LEU A 115 -0.20 -9.79 12.19
C LEU A 115 -0.29 -9.01 13.51
N ILE A 116 -0.96 -7.86 13.49
CA ILE A 116 -1.29 -7.14 14.72
C ILE A 116 -2.52 -7.81 15.33
N ARG A 117 -2.34 -8.48 16.47
CA ARG A 117 -3.47 -8.95 17.29
C ARG A 117 -3.95 -7.78 18.13
N ILE A 118 -5.11 -7.22 17.79
CA ILE A 118 -5.80 -6.28 18.68
C ILE A 118 -6.41 -7.12 19.80
N THR A 119 -5.67 -7.35 20.89
CA THR A 119 -6.28 -7.84 22.12
C THR A 119 -7.08 -6.70 22.72
N ARG A 120 -8.40 -6.73 22.52
CA ARG A 120 -9.28 -5.88 23.36
C ARG A 120 -9.09 -6.32 24.82
N PRO A 121 -8.75 -5.41 25.73
CA PRO A 121 -8.78 -5.71 27.15
C PRO A 121 -10.20 -6.19 27.51
N ALA A 122 -10.30 -7.31 28.22
CA ALA A 122 -11.58 -7.91 28.64
C ALA A 122 -12.38 -7.04 29.63
N ASN A 123 -11.86 -5.87 30.01
CA ASN A 123 -12.41 -4.96 31.02
C ASN A 123 -12.90 -3.61 30.45
N LEU A 124 -13.00 -3.43 29.13
CA LEU A 124 -13.67 -2.25 28.55
C LEU A 124 -15.19 -2.49 28.44
N CYS A 125 -15.82 -2.57 29.61
CA CYS A 125 -17.24 -2.34 29.79
C CYS A 125 -17.42 -0.82 29.97
N TRP A 126 -17.53 -0.08 28.88
CA TRP A 126 -18.31 1.18 28.85
C TRP A 126 -18.58 1.56 27.40
N ALA A 127 -19.86 1.47 27.03
CA ALA A 127 -20.64 2.51 26.37
C ALA A 127 -21.92 1.82 25.87
N THR A 128 -22.98 2.04 26.64
CA THR A 128 -24.37 2.05 26.18
C THR A 128 -24.54 2.84 24.89
#